data_AF-A0A6B1FWM7-F1
#
_entry.id   AF-A0A6B1FWM7-F1
#
_cell.length_a   1.000
_cell.length_b   1.000
_cell.length_c   1.000
_cell.angle_alpha   90.00
_cell.angle_beta   90.00
_cell.angle_gamma   90.00
#
_symmetry.space_group_name_H-M   'P 1'
#
loop_
_entity.id
_entity.type
_entity.pdbx_description
1 polymer ?
#
loop_
_entity_poly.entity_id
_entity_poly.type
_entity_poly.pdbx_seq_one_letter_code
_entity_poly.pdbx_strand_id
1 'polypeptide(L)'
;MNVSTESSILSESPRVDILLLRRAGAAWTEAQRARLPDGIRDSSAAHILIEFKYTESVTEDGILQAAAYDLFYRQVQRLSRRQTLPVVLSAKTPQKSRLTKWGYEESQRGVFHTELPFVGRVMLLALNRLPAEPNNAIVKLFASLKQERDAGFTSLDKDVFAESTELHAYVLGLSQTLKVKGELNMAEVLTPEKVMEYGMRIRELIFETGTPEERLAGLGVRERLAGLSPEEILECLSPNQILAGLNYDERLALLRLLQEEMEAGAENGADSNENT
;
A
#
# COMPACT_ATOMS: atom_id res chain seq x y z
N MET A 1 -49.70 -28.27 -12.60
CA MET A 1 -48.24 -28.18 -12.76
C MET A 1 -47.98 -26.91 -13.56
N ASN A 2 -47.45 -25.87 -12.93
CA ASN A 2 -47.11 -24.63 -13.62
C ASN A 2 -45.63 -24.67 -13.97
N VAL A 3 -45.32 -24.57 -15.26
CA VAL A 3 -43.96 -24.49 -15.79
C VAL A 3 -43.78 -23.07 -16.30
N SER A 4 -42.87 -22.31 -15.71
CA SER A 4 -42.43 -21.01 -16.25
C SER A 4 -41.04 -21.16 -16.82
N THR A 5 -40.83 -20.69 -18.05
CA THR A 5 -39.57 -20.84 -18.79
C THR A 5 -38.62 -19.66 -18.59
N GLU A 6 -39.16 -18.47 -18.31
CA GLU A 6 -38.40 -17.22 -18.14
C GLU A 6 -39.02 -16.40 -17.01
N SER A 7 -38.63 -16.69 -15.78
CA SER A 7 -38.86 -15.80 -14.65
C SER A 7 -37.60 -14.96 -14.45
N SER A 8 -37.74 -13.63 -14.38
CA SER A 8 -36.63 -12.77 -13.92
C SER A 8 -36.41 -13.07 -12.43
N ILE A 9 -35.54 -14.04 -12.13
CA ILE A 9 -35.23 -14.46 -10.76
C ILE A 9 -34.53 -13.34 -9.98
N LEU A 10 -33.94 -12.40 -10.71
CA LEU A 10 -33.22 -11.25 -10.20
C LEU A 10 -34.07 -10.00 -10.44
N SER A 11 -34.52 -9.34 -9.36
CA SER A 11 -35.26 -8.07 -9.44
C SER A 11 -34.35 -6.92 -9.88
N GLU A 12 -33.04 -7.05 -9.66
CA GLU A 12 -31.96 -6.18 -10.12
C GLU A 12 -30.76 -7.05 -10.47
N SER A 13 -29.92 -6.65 -11.43
CA SER A 13 -28.63 -7.33 -11.65
C SER A 13 -27.88 -7.38 -10.32
N PRO A 14 -27.43 -8.55 -9.83
CA PRO A 14 -26.76 -8.63 -8.54
C PRO A 14 -25.55 -7.70 -8.60
N ARG A 15 -25.55 -6.65 -7.76
CA ARG A 15 -24.36 -5.85 -7.55
C ARG A 15 -23.33 -6.80 -6.99
N VAL A 16 -22.26 -7.00 -7.75
CA VAL A 16 -21.25 -7.99 -7.42
C VAL A 16 -20.36 -7.39 -6.33
N ASP A 17 -20.45 -7.92 -5.11
CA ASP A 17 -19.59 -7.54 -3.98
C ASP A 17 -18.17 -8.14 -4.08
N ILE A 18 -17.60 -8.20 -5.29
CA ILE A 18 -16.23 -8.67 -5.52
C ILE A 18 -15.28 -7.52 -5.80
N LEU A 19 -14.07 -7.65 -5.28
CA LEU A 19 -12.93 -6.87 -5.74
C LEU A 19 -12.31 -7.56 -6.95
N LEU A 20 -12.16 -6.83 -8.05
CA LEU A 20 -11.54 -7.31 -9.28
C LEU A 20 -10.13 -6.73 -9.44
N LEU A 21 -9.11 -7.58 -9.36
CA LEU A 21 -7.73 -7.21 -9.68
C LEU A 21 -7.40 -7.67 -11.10
N ARG A 22 -6.83 -6.78 -11.91
CA ARG A 22 -6.43 -7.09 -13.30
C ARG A 22 -5.04 -6.59 -13.56
N ARG A 23 -4.21 -7.41 -14.20
CA ARG A 23 -2.96 -6.94 -14.80
C ARG A 23 -3.23 -6.34 -16.17
N ALA A 24 -2.55 -5.22 -16.47
CA ALA A 24 -2.63 -4.58 -17.79
C ALA A 24 -1.70 -5.24 -18.81
N GLY A 25 -0.53 -5.74 -18.38
CA GLY A 25 0.48 -6.35 -19.24
C GLY A 25 0.34 -7.86 -19.41
N ALA A 26 1.28 -8.47 -20.14
CA ALA A 26 1.30 -9.91 -20.46
C ALA A 26 1.59 -10.83 -19.26
N ALA A 27 2.18 -10.30 -18.20
CA ALA A 27 2.44 -11.00 -16.93
C ALA A 27 2.40 -10.01 -15.76
N TRP A 28 2.26 -10.54 -14.54
CA TRP A 28 2.51 -9.76 -13.32
C TRP A 28 4.00 -9.46 -13.22
N THR A 29 4.34 -8.18 -13.05
CA THR A 29 5.72 -7.74 -12.78
C THR A 29 6.15 -8.15 -11.38
N GLU A 30 7.46 -8.17 -11.12
CA GLU A 30 7.99 -8.51 -9.79
C GLU A 30 7.48 -7.53 -8.72
N ALA A 31 7.49 -6.22 -9.03
CA ALA A 31 6.95 -5.19 -8.15
C ALA A 31 5.45 -5.39 -7.84
N GLN A 32 4.66 -5.86 -8.82
CA GLN A 32 3.25 -6.21 -8.56
C GLN A 32 3.13 -7.47 -7.71
N ARG A 33 3.91 -8.52 -7.99
CA ARG A 33 3.90 -9.77 -7.22
C ARG A 33 4.32 -9.54 -5.76
N ALA A 34 5.23 -8.62 -5.51
CA ALA A 34 5.65 -8.22 -4.17
C ALA A 34 4.50 -7.56 -3.35
N ARG A 35 3.42 -7.10 -4.00
CA ARG A 35 2.26 -6.46 -3.37
C ARG A 35 1.02 -7.35 -3.32
N LEU A 36 1.09 -8.55 -3.91
CA LEU A 36 -0.01 -9.51 -3.90
C LEU A 36 0.20 -10.51 -2.75
N PRO A 37 -0.86 -10.91 -2.04
CA PRO A 37 -0.73 -11.88 -0.97
C PRO A 37 -0.38 -13.27 -1.51
N ASP A 38 0.11 -14.13 -0.62
CA ASP A 38 0.40 -15.53 -0.93
C ASP A 38 -0.81 -16.22 -1.55
N GLY A 39 -0.55 -17.15 -2.47
CA GLY A 39 -1.56 -17.79 -3.30
C GLY A 39 -1.94 -16.96 -4.53
N ILE A 40 -2.22 -15.65 -4.35
CA ILE A 40 -2.50 -14.76 -5.50
C ILE A 40 -1.20 -14.46 -6.24
N ARG A 41 -0.13 -14.11 -5.52
CA ARG A 41 1.17 -13.78 -6.10
C ARG A 41 1.83 -14.95 -6.82
N ASP A 42 1.44 -16.19 -6.51
CA ASP A 42 1.95 -17.42 -7.12
C ASP A 42 1.21 -17.77 -8.43
N SER A 43 0.06 -17.12 -8.66
CA SER A 43 -0.76 -17.34 -9.85
C SER A 43 -0.23 -16.61 -11.07
N SER A 44 -0.59 -17.13 -12.26
CA SER A 44 -0.41 -16.45 -13.55
C SER A 44 -1.70 -15.86 -14.10
N ALA A 45 -2.83 -16.06 -13.39
CA ALA A 45 -4.14 -15.57 -13.80
C ALA A 45 -4.11 -14.05 -13.99
N ALA A 46 -4.74 -13.57 -15.06
CA ALA A 46 -4.75 -12.16 -15.40
C ALA A 46 -5.83 -11.38 -14.64
N HIS A 47 -6.89 -12.07 -14.21
CA HIS A 47 -8.02 -11.51 -13.49
C HIS A 47 -8.21 -12.27 -12.17
N ILE A 48 -8.15 -11.57 -11.04
CA ILE A 48 -8.39 -12.14 -9.73
C ILE A 48 -9.71 -11.59 -9.22
N LEU A 49 -10.64 -12.47 -8.88
CA LEU A 49 -11.96 -12.12 -8.38
C LEU A 49 -11.99 -12.44 -6.90
N ILE A 50 -12.09 -11.43 -6.04
CA ILE A 50 -11.98 -11.59 -4.59
C ILE A 50 -13.34 -11.32 -3.96
N GLU A 51 -13.92 -12.36 -3.37
CA GLU A 51 -15.05 -12.30 -2.46
C GLU A 51 -14.52 -12.15 -1.03
N PHE A 52 -14.86 -11.08 -0.32
CA PHE A 52 -14.32 -10.82 1.02
C PHE A 52 -15.35 -11.08 2.13
N LYS A 53 -15.04 -12.04 3.02
CA LYS A 53 -15.82 -12.34 4.22
C LYS A 53 -15.15 -11.74 5.46
N TYR A 54 -15.63 -10.55 5.84
CA TYR A 54 -15.10 -9.79 6.99
C TYR A 54 -15.78 -10.15 8.32
N THR A 55 -17.11 -9.96 8.40
CA THR A 55 -17.87 -10.09 9.66
C THR A 55 -18.19 -11.54 9.99
N GLU A 56 -18.44 -12.37 8.99
CA GLU A 56 -18.72 -13.80 9.12
C GLU A 56 -17.52 -14.66 8.70
N SER A 57 -17.49 -15.89 9.21
CA SER A 57 -16.57 -16.91 8.69
C SER A 57 -17.08 -17.45 7.36
N VAL A 58 -16.21 -18.04 6.55
CA VAL A 58 -16.59 -18.63 5.27
C VAL A 58 -17.74 -19.62 5.42
N THR A 59 -18.65 -19.57 4.47
CA THR A 59 -19.82 -20.44 4.31
C THR A 59 -19.76 -21.16 2.97
N GLU A 60 -20.55 -22.22 2.83
CA GLU A 60 -20.70 -22.96 1.57
C GLU A 60 -21.27 -22.05 0.47
N ASP A 61 -22.26 -21.22 0.81
CA ASP A 61 -22.84 -20.23 -0.10
C ASP A 61 -21.81 -19.21 -0.58
N GLY A 62 -20.91 -18.75 0.30
CA GLY A 62 -19.83 -17.83 -0.09
C GLY A 62 -18.86 -18.46 -1.11
N ILE A 63 -18.58 -19.75 -0.99
CA ILE A 63 -17.74 -20.48 -1.94
C ILE A 63 -18.47 -20.65 -3.29
N LEU A 64 -19.75 -21.04 -3.24
CA LEU A 64 -20.58 -21.18 -4.45
C LEU A 64 -20.76 -19.84 -5.18
N GLN A 65 -20.93 -18.76 -4.44
CA GLN A 65 -21.04 -17.41 -4.96
C GLN A 65 -19.75 -17.00 -5.69
N ALA A 66 -18.57 -17.23 -5.09
CA ALA A 66 -17.29 -16.97 -5.75
C ALA A 66 -17.11 -17.80 -7.04
N ALA A 67 -17.52 -19.08 -7.03
CA ALA A 67 -17.49 -19.94 -8.21
C ALA A 67 -18.46 -19.45 -9.31
N ALA A 68 -19.66 -18.99 -8.93
CA ALA A 68 -20.64 -18.44 -9.84
C ALA A 68 -20.14 -17.14 -10.48
N TYR A 69 -19.55 -16.24 -9.69
CA TYR A 69 -18.94 -15.02 -10.22
C TYR A 69 -17.82 -15.32 -11.20
N ASP A 70 -16.93 -16.28 -10.94
CA ASP A 70 -15.93 -16.73 -11.93
C ASP A 70 -16.58 -17.21 -13.23
N LEU A 71 -17.63 -18.02 -13.13
CA LEU A 71 -18.32 -18.54 -14.31
C LEU A 71 -18.91 -17.42 -15.17
N PHE A 72 -19.73 -16.56 -14.56
CA PHE A 72 -20.41 -15.48 -15.29
C PHE A 72 -19.42 -14.45 -15.82
N TYR A 73 -18.42 -14.05 -15.01
CA TYR A 73 -17.41 -13.11 -15.43
C TYR A 73 -16.62 -13.64 -16.63
N ARG A 74 -16.19 -14.92 -16.61
CA ARG A 74 -15.50 -15.54 -17.75
C ARG A 74 -16.36 -15.57 -19.01
N GLN A 75 -17.67 -15.87 -18.88
CA GLN A 75 -18.57 -15.90 -20.03
C GLN A 75 -18.71 -14.52 -20.66
N VAL A 76 -18.97 -13.50 -19.85
CA VAL A 76 -19.13 -12.11 -20.31
C VAL A 76 -17.84 -11.58 -20.93
N GLN A 77 -16.69 -11.83 -20.29
CA GLN A 77 -15.38 -11.36 -20.74
C GLN A 77 -14.71 -12.28 -21.77
N ARG A 78 -15.34 -13.40 -22.13
CA ARG A 78 -14.81 -14.43 -23.04
C ARG A 78 -13.42 -14.93 -22.63
N LEU A 79 -13.22 -15.15 -21.33
CA LEU A 79 -11.95 -15.59 -20.76
C LEU A 79 -11.94 -17.11 -20.57
N SER A 80 -10.77 -17.70 -20.81
CA SER A 80 -10.51 -19.10 -20.48
C SER A 80 -10.39 -19.30 -18.96
N ARG A 81 -10.56 -20.55 -18.52
CA ARG A 81 -10.37 -20.95 -17.12
C ARG A 81 -8.99 -20.54 -16.58
N ARG A 82 -7.91 -20.57 -17.37
CA ARG A 82 -6.56 -20.24 -16.86
C ARG A 82 -6.35 -18.74 -16.65
N GLN A 83 -7.19 -17.88 -17.22
CA GLN A 83 -7.04 -16.43 -17.13
C GLN A 83 -7.66 -15.82 -15.87
N THR A 84 -8.46 -16.57 -15.13
CA THR A 84 -9.13 -16.10 -13.92
C THR A 84 -8.78 -16.96 -12.71
N LEU A 85 -8.77 -16.32 -11.53
CA LEU A 85 -8.65 -16.97 -10.24
C LEU A 85 -9.73 -16.41 -9.29
N PRO A 86 -10.78 -17.18 -8.96
CA PRO A 86 -11.68 -16.82 -7.87
C PRO A 86 -11.02 -17.07 -6.52
N VAL A 87 -11.17 -16.12 -5.61
CA VAL A 87 -10.59 -16.13 -4.28
C VAL A 87 -11.65 -15.74 -3.26
N VAL A 88 -11.79 -16.53 -2.21
CA VAL A 88 -12.49 -16.14 -0.99
C VAL A 88 -11.44 -15.69 0.02
N LEU A 89 -11.50 -14.44 0.43
CA LEU A 89 -10.66 -13.89 1.49
C LEU A 89 -11.45 -13.92 2.80
N SER A 90 -10.89 -14.50 3.86
CA SER A 90 -11.57 -14.60 5.15
C SER A 90 -10.79 -13.94 6.27
N ALA A 91 -11.40 -12.93 6.89
CA ALA A 91 -10.87 -12.29 8.08
C ALA A 91 -10.81 -13.24 9.28
N LYS A 92 -11.81 -14.13 9.41
CA LYS A 92 -11.90 -15.11 10.49
C LYS A 92 -11.26 -16.43 10.09
N THR A 93 -10.63 -17.12 11.04
CA THR A 93 -10.07 -18.45 10.78
C THR A 93 -11.21 -19.45 10.51
N PRO A 94 -11.29 -20.08 9.33
CA PRO A 94 -12.31 -21.10 9.07
C PRO A 94 -12.15 -22.30 10.00
N GLN A 95 -13.26 -22.91 10.40
CA GLN A 95 -13.24 -24.10 11.25
C GLN A 95 -12.68 -25.30 10.48
N LYS A 96 -11.78 -26.06 11.11
CA LYS A 96 -11.15 -27.25 10.50
C LYS A 96 -12.16 -28.26 9.97
N SER A 97 -13.24 -28.53 10.73
CA SER A 97 -14.30 -29.46 10.32
C SER A 97 -15.01 -29.02 9.03
N ARG A 98 -15.21 -27.71 8.83
CA ARG A 98 -15.80 -27.15 7.61
C ARG A 98 -14.84 -27.27 6.43
N LEU A 99 -13.57 -26.91 6.63
CA LEU A 99 -12.53 -27.08 5.60
C LEU A 99 -12.46 -28.53 5.11
N THR A 100 -12.44 -29.49 6.02
CA THR A 100 -12.47 -30.93 5.68
C THR A 100 -13.75 -31.32 4.92
N LYS A 101 -14.93 -30.86 5.38
CA LYS A 101 -16.21 -31.12 4.68
C LYS A 101 -16.18 -30.60 3.23
N TRP A 102 -15.58 -29.44 3.00
CA TRP A 102 -15.48 -28.79 1.70
C TRP A 102 -14.23 -29.18 0.91
N GLY A 103 -13.49 -30.20 1.37
CA GLY A 103 -12.30 -30.71 0.70
C GLY A 103 -11.16 -29.71 0.56
N TYR A 104 -11.10 -28.68 1.41
CA TYR A 104 -10.00 -27.72 1.41
C TYR A 104 -8.78 -28.25 2.16
N GLU A 105 -7.64 -28.18 1.51
CA GLU A 105 -6.33 -28.53 2.06
C GLU A 105 -5.41 -27.30 2.04
N GLU A 106 -4.61 -27.13 3.10
CA GLU A 106 -3.65 -26.04 3.23
C GLU A 106 -2.41 -26.37 2.39
N SER A 107 -2.23 -25.65 1.28
CA SER A 107 -1.08 -25.84 0.38
C SER A 107 0.17 -25.09 0.87
N GLN A 108 -0.06 -23.94 1.46
CA GLN A 108 0.91 -23.09 2.14
C GLN A 108 0.17 -22.37 3.27
N ARG A 109 0.90 -21.84 4.24
CA ARG A 109 0.29 -21.32 5.48
C ARG A 109 -0.75 -20.24 5.18
N GLY A 110 -2.02 -20.51 5.49
CA GLY A 110 -3.15 -19.62 5.24
C GLY A 110 -3.74 -19.67 3.84
N VAL A 111 -3.23 -20.49 2.92
CA VAL A 111 -3.74 -20.63 1.55
C VAL A 111 -4.25 -22.05 1.32
N PHE A 112 -5.53 -22.13 1.01
CA PHE A 112 -6.27 -23.37 0.88
C PHE A 112 -6.78 -23.56 -0.54
N HIS A 113 -6.67 -24.79 -1.03
CA HIS A 113 -7.26 -25.22 -2.29
C HIS A 113 -8.19 -26.41 -2.05
N THR A 114 -9.21 -26.56 -2.89
CA THR A 114 -10.11 -27.71 -2.88
C THR A 114 -10.05 -28.43 -4.22
N GLU A 115 -10.13 -29.74 -4.18
CA GLU A 115 -10.24 -30.59 -5.39
C GLU A 115 -11.70 -30.98 -5.68
N LEU A 116 -12.66 -30.47 -4.88
CA LEU A 116 -14.06 -30.77 -5.10
C LEU A 116 -14.52 -30.28 -6.49
N PRO A 117 -15.28 -31.11 -7.24
CA PRO A 117 -15.85 -30.68 -8.52
C PRO A 117 -16.66 -29.39 -8.39
N PHE A 118 -16.70 -28.60 -9.46
CA PHE A 118 -17.41 -27.32 -9.59
C PHE A 118 -16.84 -26.14 -8.78
N VAL A 119 -16.29 -26.36 -7.58
CA VAL A 119 -15.66 -25.32 -6.74
C VAL A 119 -14.14 -25.42 -6.67
N GLY A 120 -13.52 -26.44 -7.28
CA GLY A 120 -12.07 -26.72 -7.22
C GLY A 120 -11.12 -25.64 -7.77
N ARG A 121 -11.65 -24.48 -8.15
CA ARG A 121 -10.88 -23.31 -8.58
C ARG A 121 -10.93 -22.16 -7.58
N VAL A 122 -11.85 -22.22 -6.62
CA VAL A 122 -11.99 -21.19 -5.59
C VAL A 122 -10.85 -21.41 -4.60
N MET A 123 -9.91 -20.48 -4.59
CA MET A 123 -8.85 -20.44 -3.58
C MET A 123 -9.41 -19.78 -2.33
N LEU A 124 -9.03 -20.29 -1.16
CA LEU A 124 -9.41 -19.70 0.12
C LEU A 124 -8.18 -19.16 0.84
N LEU A 125 -8.19 -17.88 1.18
CA LEU A 125 -7.16 -17.21 1.96
C LEU A 125 -7.67 -16.91 3.37
N ALA A 126 -7.03 -17.48 4.39
CA ALA A 126 -7.35 -17.23 5.80
C ALA A 126 -6.37 -16.21 6.40
N LEU A 127 -6.81 -14.96 6.58
CA LEU A 127 -5.96 -13.83 6.95
C LEU A 127 -5.24 -14.00 8.29
N ASN A 128 -5.89 -14.64 9.27
CA ASN A 128 -5.30 -14.95 10.57
C ASN A 128 -4.20 -16.03 10.51
N ARG A 129 -4.04 -16.72 9.36
CA ARG A 129 -3.03 -17.77 9.20
C ARG A 129 -1.86 -17.33 8.33
N LEU A 130 -2.08 -16.43 7.37
CA LEU A 130 -1.04 -15.93 6.47
C LEU A 130 0.20 -15.43 7.25
N PRO A 131 1.44 -15.69 6.78
CA PRO A 131 2.65 -15.14 7.37
C PRO A 131 2.65 -13.62 7.42
N ALA A 132 3.28 -13.05 8.47
CA ALA A 132 3.50 -11.62 8.59
C ALA A 132 4.68 -11.17 7.73
N GLU A 133 4.46 -11.15 6.42
CA GLU A 133 5.43 -10.75 5.39
C GLU A 133 4.92 -9.52 4.62
N PRO A 134 5.81 -8.71 4.02
CA PRO A 134 5.41 -7.46 3.34
C PRO A 134 4.30 -7.62 2.30
N ASN A 135 4.33 -8.68 1.52
CA ASN A 135 3.33 -8.95 0.48
C ASN A 135 1.94 -9.34 1.04
N ASN A 136 1.88 -9.84 2.27
CA ASN A 136 0.65 -10.16 2.98
C ASN A 136 0.18 -9.02 3.89
N ALA A 137 1.02 -8.01 4.14
CA ALA A 137 0.81 -7.01 5.17
C ALA A 137 -0.54 -6.27 5.01
N ILE A 138 -0.84 -5.80 3.79
CA ILE A 138 -2.09 -5.07 3.49
C ILE A 138 -3.32 -5.92 3.80
N VAL A 139 -3.36 -7.18 3.34
CA VAL A 139 -4.53 -8.04 3.57
C VAL A 139 -4.64 -8.45 5.05
N LYS A 140 -3.51 -8.60 5.75
CA LYS A 140 -3.50 -8.89 7.20
C LYS A 140 -4.05 -7.76 8.06
N LEU A 141 -4.07 -6.51 7.58
CA LEU A 141 -4.73 -5.41 8.30
C LEU A 141 -6.21 -5.69 8.56
N PHE A 142 -6.82 -6.55 7.74
CA PHE A 142 -8.22 -6.95 7.85
C PHE A 142 -8.42 -8.31 8.55
N ALA A 143 -7.38 -8.89 9.13
CA ALA A 143 -7.48 -10.10 9.94
C ALA A 143 -8.39 -9.85 11.17
N SER A 144 -9.17 -10.85 11.58
CA SER A 144 -10.08 -10.68 12.72
C SER A 144 -9.36 -10.65 14.05
N LEU A 145 -8.18 -11.30 14.15
CA LEU A 145 -7.38 -11.32 15.37
C LEU A 145 -6.50 -10.06 15.46
N LYS A 146 -6.57 -9.36 16.61
CA LYS A 146 -5.78 -8.14 16.84
C LYS A 146 -4.28 -8.36 16.63
N GLN A 147 -3.73 -9.44 17.19
CA GLN A 147 -2.30 -9.76 17.05
C GLN A 147 -1.88 -9.92 15.58
N GLU A 148 -2.74 -10.49 14.75
CA GLU A 148 -2.46 -10.68 13.32
C GLU A 148 -2.53 -9.36 12.55
N ARG A 149 -3.43 -8.44 12.95
CA ARG A 149 -3.47 -7.08 12.41
C ARG A 149 -2.23 -6.28 12.80
N ASP A 150 -1.85 -6.34 14.08
CA ASP A 150 -0.66 -5.64 14.60
C ASP A 150 0.62 -6.15 13.90
N ALA A 151 0.71 -7.46 13.67
CA ALA A 151 1.78 -8.05 12.86
C ALA A 151 1.73 -7.57 11.40
N GLY A 152 0.53 -7.45 10.82
CA GLY A 152 0.32 -6.84 9.50
C GLY A 152 0.86 -5.42 9.43
N PHE A 153 0.49 -4.55 10.39
CA PHE A 153 0.98 -3.17 10.46
C PHE A 153 2.51 -3.10 10.57
N THR A 154 3.10 -3.98 11.37
CA THR A 154 4.56 -4.04 11.57
C THR A 154 5.30 -4.47 10.31
N SER A 155 4.66 -5.32 9.49
CA SER A 155 5.27 -5.91 8.30
C SER A 155 5.07 -5.06 7.04
N LEU A 156 4.35 -3.94 7.12
CA LEU A 156 4.13 -3.08 5.96
C LEU A 156 5.46 -2.52 5.46
N ASP A 157 5.65 -2.62 4.15
CA ASP A 157 6.79 -2.02 3.47
C ASP A 157 6.69 -0.49 3.52
N LYS A 158 7.76 0.17 3.97
CA LYS A 158 7.82 1.62 4.08
C LYS A 158 7.82 2.27 2.69
N ASP A 159 8.38 1.60 1.69
CA ASP A 159 8.47 2.12 0.33
C ASP A 159 7.08 2.21 -0.31
N VAL A 160 6.16 1.30 0.07
CA VAL A 160 4.76 1.35 -0.38
C VAL A 160 4.05 2.63 0.10
N PHE A 161 4.42 3.17 1.26
CA PHE A 161 3.86 4.44 1.75
C PHE A 161 4.52 5.67 1.17
N ALA A 162 5.75 5.57 0.70
CA ALA A 162 6.43 6.67 0.02
C ALA A 162 5.78 6.98 -1.34
N GLU A 163 5.10 6.02 -1.97
CA GLU A 163 4.50 6.16 -3.30
C GLU A 163 3.14 6.89 -3.31
N SER A 164 2.38 6.89 -2.21
CA SER A 164 1.06 7.54 -2.16
C SER A 164 0.73 8.08 -0.77
N THR A 165 0.47 9.39 -0.73
CA THR A 165 0.01 10.08 0.49
C THR A 165 -1.36 9.56 0.92
N GLU A 166 -2.24 9.25 -0.03
CA GLU A 166 -3.59 8.73 0.21
C GLU A 166 -3.54 7.35 0.84
N LEU A 167 -2.69 6.46 0.34
CA LEU A 167 -2.52 5.12 0.92
C LEU A 167 -1.94 5.20 2.33
N HIS A 168 -0.95 6.07 2.53
CA HIS A 168 -0.37 6.30 3.85
C HIS A 168 -1.42 6.83 4.84
N ALA A 169 -2.19 7.85 4.45
CA ALA A 169 -3.29 8.36 5.25
C ALA A 169 -4.31 7.27 5.55
N TYR A 170 -4.76 6.53 4.53
CA TYR A 170 -5.72 5.46 4.73
C TYR A 170 -5.25 4.41 5.75
N VAL A 171 -4.00 3.96 5.67
CA VAL A 171 -3.45 2.99 6.62
C VAL A 171 -3.32 3.56 8.03
N LEU A 172 -2.87 4.82 8.18
CA LEU A 172 -2.81 5.49 9.48
C LEU A 172 -4.20 5.62 10.11
N GLY A 173 -5.18 6.07 9.33
CA GLY A 173 -6.57 6.19 9.76
C GLY A 173 -7.16 4.84 10.14
N LEU A 174 -6.87 3.78 9.38
CA LEU A 174 -7.32 2.43 9.66
C LEU A 174 -6.73 1.90 10.97
N SER A 175 -5.42 2.06 11.17
CA SER A 175 -4.72 1.72 12.41
C SER A 175 -5.37 2.37 13.62
N GLN A 176 -5.61 3.68 13.56
CA GLN A 176 -6.20 4.41 14.67
C GLN A 176 -7.64 3.97 14.95
N THR A 177 -8.43 3.80 13.89
CA THR A 177 -9.82 3.35 14.01
C THR A 177 -9.90 2.00 14.70
N LEU A 178 -9.06 1.04 14.29
CA LEU A 178 -9.03 -0.30 14.87
C LEU A 178 -8.51 -0.32 16.31
N LYS A 179 -7.55 0.57 16.65
CA LYS A 179 -7.05 0.71 18.04
C LYS A 179 -8.11 1.26 18.98
N VAL A 180 -8.86 2.27 18.56
CA VAL A 180 -9.88 2.93 19.40
C VAL A 180 -11.12 2.06 19.55
N LYS A 181 -11.59 1.42 18.48
CA LYS A 181 -12.86 0.66 18.49
C LYS A 181 -12.68 -0.83 18.81
N GLY A 182 -11.47 -1.38 18.74
CA GLY A 182 -11.16 -2.79 19.02
C GLY A 182 -11.67 -3.73 17.93
N GLU A 183 -12.99 -3.87 17.84
CA GLU A 183 -13.76 -4.38 16.71
C GLU A 183 -14.66 -3.25 16.22
N LEU A 184 -14.72 -3.00 14.91
CA LEU A 184 -15.56 -1.93 14.35
C LEU A 184 -17.02 -2.15 14.75
N ASN A 185 -17.49 -1.44 15.77
CA ASN A 185 -18.90 -1.37 16.10
C ASN A 185 -19.57 -0.54 14.99
N MET A 186 -20.19 -1.23 14.04
CA MET A 186 -20.68 -0.72 12.74
C MET A 186 -21.83 0.31 12.84
N ALA A 187 -22.18 0.77 14.04
CA ALA A 187 -23.16 1.85 14.23
C ALA A 187 -22.70 3.16 13.59
N GLU A 188 -21.39 3.35 13.44
CA GLU A 188 -20.82 4.43 12.64
C GLU A 188 -20.25 3.83 11.35
N VAL A 189 -20.87 4.15 10.20
CA VAL A 189 -20.34 3.80 8.89
C VAL A 189 -18.99 4.50 8.72
N LEU A 190 -17.91 3.77 8.93
CA LEU A 190 -16.56 4.18 8.56
C LEU A 190 -16.40 3.94 7.06
N THR A 191 -16.72 4.97 6.29
CA THR A 191 -16.46 4.97 4.86
C THR A 191 -14.95 5.13 4.61
N PRO A 192 -14.44 4.69 3.45
CA PRO A 192 -13.04 4.89 3.10
C PRO A 192 -12.59 6.35 3.19
N GLU A 193 -13.48 7.29 2.85
CA GLU A 193 -13.21 8.72 2.89
C GLU A 193 -12.98 9.20 4.32
N LYS A 194 -13.80 8.74 5.29
CA LYS A 194 -13.62 9.08 6.71
C LYS A 194 -12.32 8.49 7.27
N VAL A 195 -11.99 7.25 6.89
CA VAL A 195 -10.71 6.62 7.29
C VAL A 195 -9.54 7.46 6.77
N MET A 196 -9.59 7.88 5.50
CA MET A 196 -8.57 8.70 4.90
C MET A 196 -8.47 10.09 5.53
N GLU A 197 -9.60 10.73 5.84
CA GLU A 197 -9.65 12.03 6.54
C GLU A 197 -8.97 11.95 7.91
N TYR A 198 -9.30 10.94 8.72
CA TYR A 198 -8.63 10.71 10.01
C TYR A 198 -7.13 10.50 9.84
N GLY A 199 -6.74 9.72 8.82
CA GLY A 199 -5.35 9.50 8.46
C GLY A 199 -4.59 10.77 8.13
N MET A 200 -5.18 11.62 7.29
CA MET A 200 -4.59 12.91 6.90
C MET A 200 -4.41 13.81 8.12
N ARG A 201 -5.42 13.91 8.99
CA ARG A 201 -5.33 14.72 10.20
C ARG A 201 -4.26 14.22 11.17
N ILE A 202 -4.09 12.91 11.31
CA ILE A 202 -3.03 12.32 12.13
C ILE A 202 -1.66 12.65 11.51
N ARG A 203 -1.53 12.51 10.20
CA ARG A 203 -0.30 12.84 9.47
C ARG A 203 0.06 14.33 9.65
N GLU A 204 -0.90 15.23 9.47
CA GLU A 204 -0.74 16.67 9.71
C GLU A 204 -0.29 16.95 11.14
N LEU A 205 -0.95 16.34 12.13
CA LEU A 205 -0.58 16.50 13.53
C LEU A 205 0.87 16.05 13.79
N ILE A 206 1.29 14.89 13.26
CA ILE A 206 2.68 14.42 13.37
C ILE A 206 3.65 15.46 12.78
N PHE A 207 3.32 16.01 11.61
CA PHE A 207 4.13 17.05 10.98
C PHE A 207 4.08 18.39 11.71
N GLU A 208 2.99 18.76 12.39
CA GLU A 208 2.89 20.03 13.12
C GLU A 208 3.60 19.95 14.47
N THR A 209 3.45 18.82 15.19
CA THR A 209 3.95 18.68 16.57
C THR A 209 5.33 18.06 16.68
N GLY A 210 5.81 17.35 15.65
CA GLY A 210 7.13 16.72 15.68
C GLY A 210 8.25 17.75 15.75
N THR A 211 9.31 17.46 16.48
CA THR A 211 10.55 18.27 16.46
C THR A 211 11.23 18.18 15.09
N PRO A 212 12.04 19.17 14.69
CA PRO A 212 12.83 19.08 13.46
C PRO A 212 13.67 17.78 13.39
N GLU A 213 14.24 17.35 14.52
CA GLU A 213 15.03 16.12 14.62
C GLU A 213 14.21 14.88 14.29
N GLU A 214 12.98 14.78 14.82
CA GLU A 214 12.07 13.67 14.54
C GLU A 214 11.60 13.66 13.08
N ARG A 215 11.29 14.85 12.51
CA ARG A 215 10.85 14.97 11.10
C ARG A 215 11.95 14.57 10.11
N LEU A 216 13.21 14.86 10.44
CA LEU A 216 14.38 14.58 9.61
C LEU A 216 15.05 13.25 9.95
N ALA A 217 14.52 12.48 10.91
CA ALA A 217 15.05 11.20 11.30
C ALA A 217 15.02 10.21 10.11
N GLY A 218 16.13 9.49 9.92
CA GLY A 218 16.28 8.54 8.80
C GLY A 218 16.71 9.16 7.46
N LEU A 219 16.65 10.49 7.30
CA LEU A 219 17.18 11.16 6.11
C LEU A 219 18.70 11.36 6.20
N GLY A 220 19.40 11.10 5.09
CA GLY A 220 20.81 11.46 4.92
C GLY A 220 21.00 12.97 4.73
N VAL A 221 22.23 13.46 4.89
CA VAL A 221 22.55 14.90 4.82
C VAL A 221 22.07 15.53 3.50
N ARG A 222 22.28 14.86 2.36
CA ARG A 222 21.83 15.36 1.05
C ARG A 222 20.31 15.50 0.94
N GLU A 223 19.57 14.56 1.50
CA GLU A 223 18.10 14.57 1.48
C GLU A 223 17.54 15.66 2.40
N ARG A 224 18.20 15.91 3.54
CA ARG A 224 17.82 17.00 4.46
C ARG A 224 18.01 18.39 3.85
N LEU A 225 19.02 18.55 3.00
CA LEU A 225 19.31 19.80 2.30
C LEU A 225 18.57 19.90 0.96
N ALA A 226 17.85 18.85 0.54
CA ALA A 226 17.15 18.86 -0.73
C ALA A 226 16.04 19.93 -0.72
N GLY A 227 16.01 20.76 -1.77
CA GLY A 227 15.07 21.87 -1.90
C GLY A 227 15.60 23.21 -1.38
N LEU A 228 16.77 23.23 -0.73
CA LEU A 228 17.50 24.48 -0.45
C LEU A 228 18.48 24.79 -1.57
N SER A 229 18.57 26.06 -1.93
CA SER A 229 19.62 26.60 -2.80
C SER A 229 20.97 26.64 -2.07
N PRO A 230 22.11 26.60 -2.80
CA PRO A 230 23.43 26.78 -2.20
C PRO A 230 23.52 28.05 -1.34
N GLU A 231 22.88 29.15 -1.75
CA GLU A 231 22.86 30.42 -1.04
C GLU A 231 22.17 30.30 0.33
N GLU A 232 20.98 29.71 0.39
CA GLU A 232 20.24 29.48 1.66
C GLU A 232 21.02 28.59 2.63
N ILE A 233 21.78 27.62 2.12
CA ILE A 233 22.64 26.76 2.94
C ILE A 233 23.80 27.57 3.53
N LEU A 234 24.43 28.44 2.73
CA LEU A 234 25.57 29.25 3.15
C LEU A 234 25.15 30.34 4.15
N GLU A 235 23.94 30.90 4.06
CA GLU A 235 23.41 31.87 5.04
C GLU A 235 23.39 31.32 6.47
N CYS A 236 23.28 30.00 6.63
CA CYS A 236 23.28 29.34 7.93
C CYS A 236 24.69 29.09 8.49
N LEU A 237 25.75 29.40 7.73
CA LEU A 237 27.15 29.10 8.09
C LEU A 237 27.95 30.38 8.26
N SER A 238 28.72 30.46 9.35
CA SER A 238 29.73 31.52 9.50
C SER A 238 30.90 31.31 8.54
N PRO A 239 31.63 32.38 8.14
CA PRO A 239 32.81 32.26 7.28
C PRO A 239 33.84 31.23 7.76
N ASN A 240 34.04 31.12 9.08
CA ASN A 240 34.94 30.14 9.67
C ASN A 240 34.45 28.69 9.49
N GLN A 241 33.14 28.45 9.56
CA GLN A 241 32.55 27.12 9.33
C GLN A 241 32.67 26.70 7.86
N ILE A 242 32.46 27.65 6.94
CA ILE A 242 32.66 27.41 5.50
C ILE A 242 34.12 27.04 5.26
N LEU A 243 35.07 27.85 5.74
CA LEU A 243 36.51 27.58 5.57
C LEU A 243 36.94 26.25 6.21
N ALA A 244 36.39 25.89 7.37
CA ALA A 244 36.68 24.62 8.03
C ALA A 244 36.28 23.40 7.18
N GLY A 245 35.23 23.52 6.36
CA GLY A 245 34.78 22.47 5.45
C GLY A 245 35.62 22.33 4.19
N LEU A 246 36.41 23.34 3.82
CA LEU A 246 37.27 23.30 2.64
C LEU A 246 38.61 22.65 2.94
N ASN A 247 39.10 21.82 2.01
CA ASN A 247 40.45 21.31 2.02
C ASN A 247 41.48 22.38 1.58
N TYR A 248 42.78 22.05 1.61
CA TYR A 248 43.84 23.03 1.30
C TYR A 248 43.73 23.60 -0.12
N ASP A 249 43.51 22.75 -1.13
CA ASP A 249 43.43 23.15 -2.52
C ASP A 249 42.19 24.02 -2.78
N GLU A 250 41.06 23.67 -2.18
CA GLU A 250 39.82 24.45 -2.25
C GLU A 250 39.97 25.83 -1.59
N ARG A 251 40.67 25.92 -0.45
CA ARG A 251 40.97 27.20 0.19
C ARG A 251 41.86 28.08 -0.67
N LEU A 252 42.86 27.49 -1.33
CA LEU A 252 43.76 28.22 -2.23
C LEU A 252 43.00 28.72 -3.47
N ALA A 253 42.09 27.91 -4.02
CA ALA A 253 41.21 28.32 -5.12
C ALA A 253 40.30 29.48 -4.72
N LEU A 254 39.68 29.41 -3.53
CA LEU A 254 38.84 30.50 -3.01
C LEU A 254 39.65 31.80 -2.82
N LEU A 255 40.87 31.71 -2.28
CA LEU A 255 41.73 32.89 -2.11
C LEU A 255 42.05 33.57 -3.46
N ARG A 256 42.31 32.79 -4.51
CA ARG A 256 42.56 33.33 -5.86
C ARG A 256 41.33 34.04 -6.42
N LEU A 257 40.14 33.45 -6.31
CA LEU A 257 38.90 34.07 -6.77
C LEU A 257 38.64 35.42 -6.07
N LEU A 258 38.87 35.48 -4.76
CA LEU A 258 38.70 36.73 -4.00
C LEU A 258 39.73 37.80 -4.41
N GLN A 259 40.97 37.41 -4.71
CA GLN A 259 41.99 38.33 -5.23
C GLN A 259 41.58 38.90 -6.59
N GLU A 260 41.11 38.04 -7.50
CA GLU A 260 40.63 38.44 -8.83
C GLU A 260 39.43 39.40 -8.74
N GLU A 261 38.48 39.15 -7.82
CA GLU A 261 37.34 40.06 -7.58
C GLU A 261 37.78 41.42 -7.01
N MET A 262 38.74 41.45 -6.09
CA MET A 262 39.27 42.69 -5.53
C MET A 262 40.00 43.53 -6.59
N GLU A 263 40.76 42.89 -7.47
CA GLU A 263 41.47 43.54 -8.58
C GLU A 263 40.47 44.08 -9.61
N ALA A 264 39.46 43.29 -10.01
CA ALA A 264 38.40 43.73 -10.93
C ALA A 264 37.52 44.86 -10.36
N GLY A 265 37.31 44.88 -9.04
CA GLY A 265 36.63 45.99 -8.35
C GLY A 265 37.45 47.28 -8.31
N ALA A 266 38.77 47.18 -8.20
CA ALA A 266 39.67 48.34 -8.18
C ALA A 266 39.78 49.03 -9.55
N GLU A 267 39.76 48.26 -10.64
CA GLU A 267 39.76 48.80 -12.01
C GLU A 267 38.46 49.55 -12.34
N ASN A 268 37.29 49.06 -11.90
CA ASN A 268 36.01 49.76 -12.10
C ASN A 268 35.83 51.02 -11.22
N GLY A 269 36.56 51.13 -10.11
CA GLY A 269 36.56 52.31 -9.24
C GLY A 269 37.42 53.46 -9.76
N ALA A 270 38.46 53.17 -10.55
CA ALA A 270 39.37 54.18 -11.10
C ALA A 270 38.72 55.04 -12.21
N ASP A 271 37.85 54.45 -13.03
CA ASP A 271 37.17 55.16 -14.14
C ASP A 271 36.05 56.13 -13.67
N SER A 272 35.59 56.02 -12.41
CA SER A 272 34.55 56.91 -11.87
C SER A 272 35.09 58.17 -11.18
N ASN A 273 36.41 58.28 -11.01
CA ASN A 273 37.08 59.42 -10.37
C ASN A 273 37.79 60.38 -11.33
N GLU A 274 37.72 60.16 -12.66
CA GLU A 274 38.31 61.05 -13.67
C GLU A 274 37.36 62.12 -14.23
N ASN A 275 36.13 62.27 -13.69
CA ASN A 275 35.15 63.26 -14.17
C ASN A 275 34.67 64.26 -13.10
N THR A 276 35.59 64.88 -12.36
CA THR A 276 35.33 66.13 -11.61
C THR A 276 36.49 67.10 -11.69
#